data_AF-A0A3D8HF75-F1
#
_entry.id   AF-A0A3D8HF75-F1
#
_cell.length_a   1.000
_cell.length_b   1.000
_cell.length_c   1.000
_cell.angle_alpha   90.00
_cell.angle_beta   90.00
_cell.angle_gamma   90.00
#
_symmetry.space_group_name_H-M   'P 1'
#
loop_
_entity.id
_entity.type
_entity.pdbx_description
1 polymer ?
#
loop_
_entity_poly.entity_id
_entity_poly.type
_entity_poly.pdbx_seq_one_letter_code
_entity_poly.pdbx_strand_id
1 'polypeptide(L)'
;MKKIVLFFLFAIVVLPGYSQEKQEDQLQLHSFKESRSLGGLENIGTRFFDGEWPKDVNGDKDCAWVRVTFENMPIDDAANVKFNFGNSAPIKETRNRLNYDEKEIWIFVTPTDAAIMEAQLDHGTIAKSNRLYSLSLKPKGVYDVVLKNNKTATIFISSNPTGVTVLMDDREIGRTPVQPSGVSYGKHSLVFTKDGKMLKKETIEVADGNIRFDSYDFRERKVVHLESDPSGADIYVDGENALKGRTPMDLELPYGLHSIVAVVSADKRDTLALTVGDNTSKVMLRPVKKKSVELYASYQGGRVNARLDVSNLDGSYTVDPDELKEAKPSYHLNLPYGRYKFRMSYAGNYKEKTARVKANSQSKYEFLIKPKNSIVWPWQREYDSAPMGFSMGYVTKQWVTSGEGSRVKEDVWGRENKRLHGLQVGLHFQPCFSWGLGLYTGLFYECYMSWDDEMKDNGYLDKFVEHCAYMPVHAYYRIPFAEKVALSVHGGIGLDYGIHAAFSSSEDGDNTEPVTDYYGQEAWPNRFNLSAEVGLGMRVGPVQVNASYSKGLTDHKFYADQGSFKTVQNKLGLSVSWVFGAN
;
A
#
# COMPACT_ATOMS: atom_id res chain seq x y z
N MET A 1 28.14 14.37 6.71
CA MET A 1 28.64 13.63 5.55
C MET A 1 27.90 14.10 4.31
N LYS A 2 28.46 15.09 3.61
CA LYS A 2 27.94 15.68 2.36
C LYS A 2 28.58 14.93 1.19
N LYS A 3 27.80 14.31 0.31
CA LYS A 3 28.27 13.84 -1.00
C LYS A 3 27.70 14.79 -2.05
N ILE A 4 28.49 15.77 -2.45
CA ILE A 4 28.24 16.63 -3.60
C ILE A 4 29.03 16.04 -4.76
N VAL A 5 28.32 15.72 -5.83
CA VAL A 5 28.84 15.13 -7.07
C VAL A 5 29.64 16.18 -7.82
N LEU A 6 30.86 15.81 -8.18
CA LEU A 6 31.84 16.57 -8.95
C LEU A 6 31.49 16.47 -10.44
N PHE A 7 30.96 17.54 -11.03
CA PHE A 7 30.86 17.70 -12.49
C PHE A 7 32.12 18.41 -12.98
N PHE A 8 32.99 17.68 -13.68
CA PHE A 8 34.14 18.25 -14.38
C PHE A 8 33.65 18.97 -15.64
N LEU A 9 33.81 20.29 -15.68
CA LEU A 9 33.62 21.12 -16.87
C LEU A 9 34.94 21.12 -17.65
N PHE A 10 34.99 20.43 -18.80
CA PHE A 10 36.12 20.51 -19.73
C PHE A 10 35.97 21.82 -20.53
N ALA A 11 36.57 22.90 -20.02
CA ALA A 11 36.77 24.13 -20.79
C ALA A 11 38.01 23.96 -21.67
N ILE A 12 37.81 23.49 -22.91
CA ILE A 12 38.84 23.58 -23.96
C ILE A 12 38.88 25.04 -24.39
N VAL A 13 39.93 25.74 -23.99
CA VAL A 13 40.31 27.05 -24.53
C VAL A 13 40.79 26.83 -25.96
N VAL A 14 39.91 27.08 -26.93
CA VAL A 14 40.29 27.19 -28.34
C VAL A 14 40.82 28.61 -28.54
N LEU A 15 42.14 28.74 -28.65
CA LEU A 15 42.78 29.94 -29.19
C LEU A 15 42.41 30.04 -30.68
N PRO A 16 41.89 31.17 -31.19
CA PRO A 16 41.77 31.36 -32.62
C PRO A 16 43.16 31.67 -33.16
N GLY A 17 43.86 30.64 -33.63
CA GLY A 17 44.92 30.84 -34.61
C GLY A 17 44.25 31.38 -35.88
N TYR A 18 44.43 32.67 -36.15
CA TYR A 18 44.11 33.27 -37.44
C TYR A 18 45.04 32.66 -38.49
N SER A 19 44.66 31.51 -39.03
CA SER A 19 45.04 31.11 -40.38
C SER A 19 44.13 31.89 -41.32
N GLN A 20 44.70 32.70 -42.21
CA GLN A 20 43.97 33.23 -43.35
C GLN A 20 43.55 32.05 -44.23
N GLU A 21 42.38 31.49 -43.95
CA GLU A 21 41.67 30.66 -44.91
C GLU A 21 41.39 31.53 -46.13
N LYS A 22 41.94 31.10 -47.26
CA LYS A 22 41.63 31.62 -48.58
C LYS A 22 40.12 31.50 -48.73
N GLN A 23 39.40 32.61 -48.66
CA GLN A 23 37.95 32.65 -48.75
C GLN A 23 37.54 32.02 -50.08
N GLU A 24 37.11 30.75 -50.06
CA GLU A 24 36.52 30.12 -51.22
C GLU A 24 35.19 30.83 -51.48
N ASP A 25 34.98 31.21 -52.75
CA ASP A 25 33.71 31.80 -53.16
C ASP A 25 32.58 30.80 -52.83
N GLN A 26 31.61 31.26 -52.04
CA GLN A 26 30.46 30.44 -51.62
C GLN A 26 29.72 29.87 -52.83
N LEU A 27 29.62 30.65 -53.91
CA LEU A 27 29.07 30.19 -55.18
C LEU A 27 30.20 29.86 -56.15
N GLN A 28 29.99 28.86 -57.00
CA GLN A 28 30.93 28.51 -58.03
C GLN A 28 30.21 28.13 -59.33
N LEU A 29 30.49 28.86 -60.42
CA LEU A 29 30.20 28.42 -61.78
C LEU A 29 31.13 27.25 -62.09
N HIS A 30 30.68 26.05 -61.74
CA HIS A 30 31.45 24.82 -61.71
C HIS A 30 31.73 24.30 -63.14
N SER A 31 30.81 24.51 -64.08
CA SER A 31 31.02 24.17 -65.49
C SER A 31 30.31 25.12 -66.43
N PHE A 32 30.85 25.29 -67.64
CA PHE A 32 30.19 25.92 -68.78
C PHE A 32 30.52 25.12 -70.04
N LYS A 33 29.52 24.53 -70.69
CA LYS A 33 29.72 23.67 -71.87
C LYS A 33 28.74 24.03 -72.97
N GLU A 34 29.22 24.21 -74.20
CA GLU A 34 28.35 24.28 -75.37
C GLU A 34 27.70 22.91 -75.57
N SER A 35 26.37 22.88 -75.52
CA SER A 35 25.55 21.68 -75.69
C SER A 35 25.44 21.36 -77.18
N ARG A 36 26.32 20.48 -77.66
CA ARG A 36 26.31 20.00 -79.06
C ARG A 36 25.58 18.67 -79.14
N SER A 37 24.75 18.52 -80.17
CA SER A 37 24.22 17.20 -80.54
C SER A 37 25.36 16.31 -81.06
N LEU A 38 25.21 14.98 -80.93
CA LEU A 38 26.08 14.04 -81.63
C LEU A 38 25.91 14.22 -83.15
N GLY A 39 27.00 14.47 -83.87
CA GLY A 39 27.00 14.48 -85.34
C GLY A 39 26.49 15.77 -86.02
N GLY A 40 26.31 16.87 -85.30
CA GLY A 40 25.95 18.17 -85.91
C GLY A 40 24.47 18.33 -86.27
N LEU A 41 23.60 17.48 -85.75
CA LEU A 41 22.13 17.61 -85.86
C LEU A 41 21.60 18.75 -84.95
N GLU A 42 20.35 19.19 -85.12
CA GLU A 42 19.75 20.13 -84.16
C GLU A 42 19.68 19.50 -82.75
N ASN A 43 19.99 20.28 -81.71
CA ASN A 43 19.95 19.82 -80.32
C ASN A 43 18.49 19.48 -79.96
N ILE A 44 18.21 18.26 -79.48
CA ILE A 44 16.84 17.79 -79.15
C ILE A 44 16.15 18.75 -78.15
N GLY A 45 16.93 19.49 -77.35
CA GLY A 45 16.47 20.57 -76.47
C GLY A 45 15.66 21.67 -77.17
N THR A 46 15.87 21.92 -78.46
CA THR A 46 15.12 22.94 -79.23
C THR A 46 13.68 22.51 -79.57
N ARG A 47 13.33 21.22 -79.37
CA ARG A 47 11.96 20.74 -79.49
C ARG A 47 11.08 21.04 -78.27
N PHE A 48 11.66 21.54 -77.18
CA PHE A 48 10.94 21.93 -75.97
C PHE A 48 10.49 23.40 -75.96
N PHE A 49 10.62 24.10 -77.10
CA PHE A 49 9.99 25.40 -77.28
C PHE A 49 8.53 25.22 -77.67
N ASP A 50 7.61 25.49 -76.74
CA ASP A 50 6.25 25.89 -77.10
C ASP A 50 6.30 27.35 -77.62
N GLY A 51 6.82 27.58 -78.84
CA GLY A 51 6.87 28.91 -79.48
C GLY A 51 8.10 29.22 -80.33
N GLU A 52 8.16 30.44 -80.87
CA GLU A 52 9.30 30.95 -81.64
C GLU A 52 10.54 31.19 -80.76
N TRP A 53 11.74 31.02 -81.34
CA TRP A 53 13.01 31.28 -80.65
C TRP A 53 13.12 32.76 -80.24
N PRO A 54 13.42 33.10 -78.97
CA PRO A 54 13.49 34.48 -78.53
C PRO A 54 14.56 35.28 -79.29
N LYS A 55 14.17 36.43 -79.84
CA LYS A 55 15.11 37.45 -80.33
C LYS A 55 15.77 38.19 -79.17
N ASP A 56 16.97 38.69 -79.38
CA ASP A 56 17.76 39.46 -78.42
C ASP A 56 17.06 40.77 -77.99
N VAL A 57 17.73 41.55 -77.12
CA VAL A 57 17.13 42.79 -76.58
C VAL A 57 16.82 43.83 -77.67
N ASN A 58 17.51 43.77 -78.81
CA ASN A 58 17.34 44.70 -79.94
C ASN A 58 16.40 44.15 -81.03
N GLY A 59 16.14 42.83 -81.03
CA GLY A 59 15.32 42.17 -82.04
C GLY A 59 16.10 41.64 -83.25
N ASP A 60 17.42 41.79 -83.27
CA ASP A 60 18.25 41.60 -84.46
C ASP A 60 18.77 40.16 -84.60
N LYS A 61 19.06 39.50 -83.48
CA LYS A 61 19.66 38.15 -83.45
C LYS A 61 18.82 37.19 -82.61
N ASP A 62 18.91 35.91 -82.94
CA ASP A 62 18.37 34.84 -82.08
C ASP A 62 19.23 34.71 -80.82
N CYS A 63 18.61 34.71 -79.63
CA CYS A 63 19.34 34.59 -78.36
C CYS A 63 20.20 33.31 -78.28
N ALA A 64 21.27 33.37 -77.50
CA ALA A 64 21.89 32.18 -76.93
C ALA A 64 21.05 31.70 -75.74
N TRP A 65 20.95 30.38 -75.54
CA TRP A 65 20.20 29.77 -74.45
C TRP A 65 21.17 29.12 -73.46
N VAL A 66 21.17 29.63 -72.23
CA VAL A 66 21.96 29.08 -71.12
C VAL A 66 21.03 28.35 -70.15
N ARG A 67 21.24 27.06 -69.96
CA ARG A 67 20.55 26.23 -68.96
C ARG A 67 21.42 26.13 -67.72
N VAL A 68 20.90 26.60 -66.59
CA VAL A 68 21.60 26.54 -65.31
C VAL A 68 20.95 25.47 -64.45
N THR A 69 21.71 24.43 -64.11
CA THR A 69 21.39 23.43 -63.08
C THR A 69 22.15 23.74 -61.79
N PHE A 70 21.65 23.26 -60.66
CA PHE A 70 22.20 23.59 -59.35
C PHE A 70 22.77 22.36 -58.63
N GLU A 71 23.94 22.53 -58.01
CA GLU A 71 24.56 21.54 -57.12
C GLU A 71 24.62 22.10 -55.70
N ASN A 72 24.26 21.29 -54.70
CA ASN A 72 24.26 21.66 -53.30
C ASN A 72 23.46 22.94 -52.95
N MET A 73 22.44 23.25 -53.76
CA MET A 73 21.64 24.47 -53.62
C MET A 73 20.24 24.12 -53.12
N PRO A 74 19.78 24.71 -52.01
CA PRO A 74 18.37 24.68 -51.63
C PRO A 74 17.52 25.32 -52.74
N ILE A 75 16.30 24.82 -52.94
CA ILE A 75 15.42 25.36 -53.99
C ILE A 75 15.14 26.86 -53.80
N ASP A 76 14.97 27.29 -52.55
CA ASP A 76 14.72 28.70 -52.22
C ASP A 76 15.93 29.59 -52.56
N ASP A 77 17.15 29.10 -52.31
CA ASP A 77 18.37 29.81 -52.71
C ASP A 77 18.48 29.87 -54.24
N ALA A 78 18.25 28.75 -54.93
CA ALA A 78 18.30 28.67 -56.39
C ALA A 78 17.35 29.69 -57.06
N ALA A 79 16.15 29.87 -56.50
CA ALA A 79 15.15 30.82 -57.01
C ALA A 79 15.57 32.29 -56.87
N ASN A 80 16.49 32.59 -55.95
CA ASN A 80 16.96 33.93 -55.64
C ASN A 80 18.34 34.27 -56.27
N VAL A 81 18.90 33.37 -57.08
CA VAL A 81 20.14 33.65 -57.81
C VAL A 81 19.89 34.64 -58.94
N LYS A 82 20.67 35.72 -58.94
CA LYS A 82 20.74 36.71 -60.03
C LYS A 82 21.95 36.39 -60.91
N PHE A 83 21.75 36.42 -62.23
CA PHE A 83 22.81 36.19 -63.21
C PHE A 83 23.16 37.48 -63.92
N ASN A 84 24.45 37.69 -64.18
CA ASN A 84 24.98 38.84 -64.91
C ASN A 84 25.87 38.35 -66.06
N PHE A 85 25.55 38.75 -67.29
CA PHE A 85 26.32 38.41 -68.49
C PHE A 85 27.17 39.58 -69.05
N GLY A 86 27.20 40.71 -68.32
CA GLY A 86 27.87 41.94 -68.72
C GLY A 86 27.12 42.72 -69.80
N ASN A 87 27.62 43.93 -70.09
CA ASN A 87 26.96 44.86 -71.00
C ASN A 87 26.99 44.39 -72.47
N SER A 88 27.94 43.53 -72.85
CA SER A 88 28.07 42.98 -74.21
C SER A 88 27.06 41.88 -74.52
N ALA A 89 26.43 41.31 -73.50
CA ALA A 89 25.51 40.18 -73.60
C ALA A 89 24.30 40.37 -72.66
N PRO A 90 23.45 41.41 -72.87
CA PRO A 90 22.32 41.63 -71.99
C PRO A 90 21.33 40.45 -72.02
N ILE A 91 20.78 40.12 -70.85
CA ILE A 91 19.75 39.09 -70.66
C ILE A 91 18.43 39.63 -71.21
N LYS A 92 17.83 38.88 -72.14
CA LYS A 92 16.50 39.17 -72.69
C LYS A 92 15.39 38.66 -71.77
N GLU A 93 15.52 37.43 -71.31
CA GLU A 93 14.47 36.72 -70.60
C GLU A 93 15.12 35.65 -69.70
N THR A 94 14.56 35.47 -68.50
CA THR A 94 14.88 34.35 -67.60
C THR A 94 13.60 33.56 -67.33
N ARG A 95 13.63 32.24 -67.53
CA ARG A 95 12.52 31.34 -67.21
C ARG A 95 12.91 30.47 -66.04
N ASN A 96 12.21 30.63 -64.92
CA ASN A 96 12.39 29.77 -63.75
C ASN A 96 11.64 28.45 -63.97
N ARG A 97 12.37 27.33 -63.96
CA ARG A 97 11.84 25.98 -64.12
C ARG A 97 12.21 25.06 -62.96
N LEU A 98 12.42 25.64 -61.77
CA LEU A 98 12.74 24.87 -60.56
C LEU A 98 11.62 23.92 -60.10
N ASN A 99 10.40 24.12 -60.59
CA ASN A 99 9.24 23.25 -60.33
C ASN A 99 9.13 22.04 -61.28
N TYR A 100 10.01 21.92 -62.28
CA TYR A 100 10.06 20.78 -63.21
C TYR A 100 11.12 19.76 -62.74
N ASP A 101 11.08 18.54 -63.27
CA ASP A 101 11.96 17.43 -62.86
C ASP A 101 13.46 17.77 -62.96
N GLU A 102 13.85 18.51 -64.00
CA GLU A 102 15.25 18.90 -64.27
C GLU A 102 15.75 20.03 -63.36
N LYS A 103 14.84 20.80 -62.73
CA LYS A 103 15.13 21.89 -61.79
C LYS A 103 16.17 22.90 -62.29
N GLU A 104 15.86 23.52 -63.41
CA GLU A 104 16.76 24.44 -64.09
C GLU A 104 16.26 25.90 -64.06
N ILE A 105 17.18 26.84 -64.30
CA ILE A 105 16.85 28.20 -64.74
C ILE A 105 17.35 28.37 -66.17
N TRP A 106 16.46 28.78 -67.07
CA TRP A 106 16.83 29.10 -68.45
C TRP A 106 17.05 30.58 -68.60
N ILE A 107 18.13 30.96 -69.25
CA ILE A 107 18.52 32.35 -69.46
C ILE A 107 18.76 32.56 -70.96
N PHE A 108 18.04 33.52 -71.54
CA PHE A 108 18.18 33.92 -72.93
C PHE A 108 19.02 35.19 -73.00
N VAL A 109 20.16 35.10 -73.68
CA VAL A 109 21.21 36.12 -73.65
C VAL A 109 21.55 36.57 -75.06
N THR A 110 21.84 37.86 -75.24
CA THR A 110 22.28 38.41 -76.53
C THR A 110 23.62 37.76 -76.96
N PRO A 111 23.72 37.18 -78.17
CA PRO A 111 24.95 36.52 -78.66
C PRO A 111 26.12 37.50 -78.86
N THR A 112 27.31 37.11 -78.42
CA THR A 112 28.57 37.88 -78.54
C THR A 112 29.79 36.99 -78.30
N ASP A 113 30.96 37.38 -78.79
CA ASP A 113 32.23 36.68 -78.57
C ASP A 113 32.98 37.10 -77.30
N ALA A 114 32.40 38.03 -76.53
CA ALA A 114 33.00 38.62 -75.34
C ALA A 114 32.02 38.71 -74.16
N ALA A 115 31.17 37.70 -73.98
CA ALA A 115 30.27 37.65 -72.83
C ALA A 115 31.07 37.32 -71.56
N ILE A 116 30.57 37.82 -70.42
CA ILE A 116 30.99 37.32 -69.11
C ILE A 116 29.85 36.51 -68.50
N MET A 117 30.10 35.78 -67.42
CA MET A 117 29.03 35.23 -66.59
C MET A 117 29.43 35.28 -65.11
N GLU A 118 28.56 35.82 -64.27
CA GLU A 118 28.67 35.84 -62.81
C GLU A 118 27.28 35.58 -62.21
N ALA A 119 27.22 34.78 -61.15
CA ALA A 119 26.02 34.54 -60.36
C ALA A 119 26.14 35.23 -59.00
N GLN A 120 25.03 35.76 -58.49
CA GLN A 120 24.95 36.40 -57.19
C GLN A 120 23.73 35.89 -56.44
N LEU A 121 23.90 35.50 -55.18
CA LEU A 121 22.82 35.15 -54.26
C LEU A 121 22.77 36.19 -53.15
N ASP A 122 21.60 36.79 -52.94
CA ASP A 122 21.35 37.76 -51.87
C ASP A 122 20.52 37.08 -50.76
N HIS A 123 21.18 36.52 -49.75
CA HIS A 123 20.52 35.87 -48.60
C HIS A 123 21.21 36.28 -47.28
N GLY A 124 21.00 37.53 -46.86
CA GLY A 124 21.63 38.15 -45.68
C GLY A 124 23.08 38.64 -45.91
N THR A 125 23.88 37.86 -46.63
CA THR A 125 25.21 38.25 -47.14
C THR A 125 25.25 38.07 -48.65
N ILE A 126 25.89 38.99 -49.37
CA ILE A 126 26.01 38.89 -50.82
C ILE A 126 27.08 37.84 -51.14
N ALA A 127 26.67 36.70 -51.68
CA ALA A 127 27.57 35.68 -52.20
C ALA A 127 27.67 35.82 -53.73
N LYS A 128 28.89 35.93 -54.25
CA LYS A 128 29.15 35.96 -55.70
C LYS A 128 29.90 34.71 -56.13
N SER A 129 29.66 34.29 -57.36
CA SER A 129 30.45 33.22 -57.97
C SER A 129 31.78 33.73 -58.52
N ASN A 130 32.69 32.82 -58.85
CA ASN A 130 33.75 33.11 -59.80
C ASN A 130 33.15 33.66 -61.10
N ARG A 131 33.88 34.54 -61.79
CA ARG A 131 33.48 35.10 -63.08
C ARG A 131 34.09 34.33 -64.24
N LEU A 132 33.25 33.90 -65.17
CA LEU A 132 33.68 33.38 -66.46
C LEU A 132 33.85 34.55 -67.44
N TYR A 133 34.97 34.59 -68.16
CA TYR A 133 35.31 35.65 -69.10
C TYR A 133 35.37 35.14 -70.54
N SER A 134 35.19 36.06 -71.49
CA SER A 134 35.39 35.80 -72.93
C SER A 134 34.58 34.61 -73.45
N LEU A 135 33.35 34.46 -72.96
CA LEU A 135 32.41 33.44 -73.43
C LEU A 135 31.94 33.81 -74.84
N SER A 136 32.13 32.89 -75.79
CA SER A 136 31.59 33.00 -77.15
C SER A 136 30.20 32.37 -77.22
N LEU A 137 29.19 33.24 -77.16
CA LEU A 137 27.77 32.91 -77.25
C LEU A 137 27.30 33.11 -78.70
N LYS A 138 26.88 32.03 -79.37
CA LYS A 138 26.42 32.06 -80.76
C LYS A 138 24.90 32.20 -80.85
N PRO A 139 24.37 32.79 -81.94
CA PRO A 139 22.95 32.75 -82.23
C PRO A 139 22.44 31.30 -82.26
N LYS A 140 21.33 31.02 -81.56
CA LYS A 140 20.78 29.68 -81.34
C LYS A 140 21.71 28.67 -80.64
N GLY A 141 22.82 29.13 -80.05
CA GLY A 141 23.71 28.28 -79.26
C GLY A 141 23.07 27.88 -77.93
N VAL A 142 23.24 26.63 -77.52
CA VAL A 142 22.76 26.10 -76.24
C VAL A 142 23.96 25.81 -75.35
N TYR A 143 23.88 26.23 -74.09
CA TYR A 143 24.99 26.12 -73.13
C TYR A 143 24.48 25.57 -71.80
N ASP A 144 25.18 24.58 -71.27
CA ASP A 144 24.88 23.94 -69.99
C ASP A 144 25.84 24.44 -68.92
N VAL A 145 25.27 24.93 -67.81
CA VAL A 145 26.00 25.53 -66.70
C VAL A 145 25.58 24.86 -65.40
N VAL A 146 26.56 24.46 -64.58
CA VAL A 146 26.33 23.98 -63.22
C VAL A 146 26.76 25.08 -62.26
N LEU A 147 25.81 25.60 -61.48
CA LEU A 147 26.10 26.51 -60.36
C LEU A 147 26.09 25.71 -59.05
N LYS A 148 27.25 25.66 -58.40
CA LYS A 148 27.44 24.96 -57.13
C LYS A 148 27.43 25.94 -55.97
N ASN A 149 26.79 25.55 -54.87
CA ASN A 149 26.94 26.21 -53.57
C ASN A 149 27.93 25.41 -52.70
N ASN A 150 29.04 26.04 -52.33
CA ASN A 150 30.07 25.45 -51.46
C ASN A 150 29.76 25.67 -49.97
N LYS A 151 28.62 26.29 -49.62
CA LYS A 151 28.20 26.46 -48.23
C LYS A 151 27.93 25.09 -47.59
N THR A 152 28.41 24.94 -46.36
CA THR A 152 28.20 23.75 -45.53
C THR A 152 27.61 24.11 -44.17
N ALA A 153 26.99 23.15 -43.50
CA ALA A 153 26.45 23.27 -42.15
C ALA A 153 26.81 22.04 -41.28
N THR A 154 26.76 22.26 -39.97
CA THR A 154 26.65 21.16 -39.00
C THR A 154 25.17 20.90 -38.77
N ILE A 155 24.73 19.66 -38.97
CA ILE A 155 23.33 19.26 -38.72
C ILE A 155 23.24 18.36 -37.50
N PHE A 156 22.05 18.28 -36.89
CA PHE A 156 21.75 17.38 -35.78
C PHE A 156 20.71 16.35 -36.22
N ILE A 157 21.03 15.06 -36.08
CA ILE A 157 20.12 13.97 -36.38
C ILE A 157 19.92 13.13 -35.12
N SER A 158 18.67 12.93 -34.69
CA SER A 158 18.35 12.07 -33.55
C SER A 158 17.10 11.24 -33.75
N SER A 159 17.05 10.08 -33.12
CA SER A 159 15.87 9.21 -33.11
C SER A 159 15.54 8.69 -31.71
N ASN A 160 14.33 8.15 -31.57
CA ASN A 160 13.90 7.39 -30.41
C ASN A 160 13.55 5.95 -30.85
N PRO A 161 14.22 4.90 -30.36
CA PRO A 161 15.37 4.93 -29.45
C PRO A 161 16.63 5.50 -30.13
N THR A 162 17.62 5.87 -29.32
CA THR A 162 18.96 6.24 -29.78
C THR A 162 19.76 5.01 -30.20
N GLY A 163 20.95 5.21 -30.78
CA GLY A 163 21.84 4.15 -31.23
C GLY A 163 21.57 3.59 -32.63
N VAL A 164 20.65 4.19 -33.40
CA VAL A 164 20.36 3.80 -34.79
C VAL A 164 21.48 4.30 -35.71
N THR A 165 22.01 3.43 -36.58
CA THR A 165 23.04 3.80 -37.56
C THR A 165 22.43 4.65 -38.66
N VAL A 166 23.13 5.73 -39.04
CA VAL A 166 22.70 6.68 -40.06
C VAL A 166 23.71 6.69 -41.20
N LEU A 167 23.22 6.50 -42.42
CA LEU A 167 23.96 6.74 -43.64
C LEU A 167 23.42 8.00 -44.31
N MET A 168 24.32 8.88 -44.74
CA MET A 168 24.03 10.04 -45.58
C MET A 168 24.71 9.85 -46.91
N ASP A 169 23.95 9.93 -48.00
CA ASP A 169 24.42 9.73 -49.37
C ASP A 169 25.28 8.46 -49.50
N ASP A 170 24.71 7.36 -48.99
CA ASP A 170 25.30 6.01 -48.98
C ASP A 170 26.59 5.86 -48.14
N ARG A 171 26.99 6.89 -47.38
CA ARG A 171 28.12 6.86 -46.44
C ARG A 171 27.65 6.86 -44.99
N GLU A 172 28.16 5.95 -44.16
CA GLU A 172 27.88 5.97 -42.72
C GLU A 172 28.48 7.21 -42.06
N ILE A 173 27.63 7.97 -41.36
CA ILE A 173 28.01 9.19 -40.62
C ILE A 173 28.03 8.98 -39.10
N GLY A 174 27.49 7.87 -38.60
CA GLY A 174 27.51 7.49 -37.19
C GLY A 174 26.18 6.93 -36.68
N ARG A 175 25.95 7.01 -35.37
CA ARG A 175 24.71 6.55 -34.72
C ARG A 175 23.99 7.70 -34.03
N THR A 176 22.65 7.74 -34.11
CA THR A 176 21.83 8.76 -33.46
C THR A 176 22.01 8.79 -31.93
N PRO A 177 22.07 9.95 -31.26
CA PRO A 177 22.17 11.28 -31.86
C PRO A 177 23.56 11.52 -32.48
N VAL A 178 23.61 12.10 -33.68
CA VAL A 178 24.85 12.38 -34.42
C VAL A 178 24.85 13.83 -34.93
N GLN A 179 26.04 14.44 -34.98
CA GLN A 179 26.26 15.82 -35.44
C GLN A 179 27.37 15.88 -36.51
N PRO A 180 27.10 15.43 -37.76
CA PRO A 180 28.08 15.57 -38.83
C PRO A 180 28.29 17.07 -39.15
N SER A 181 29.55 17.47 -39.24
CA SER A 181 29.96 18.81 -39.70
C SER A 181 30.35 18.78 -41.17
N GLY A 182 30.33 19.95 -41.83
CA GLY A 182 30.73 20.07 -43.23
C GLY A 182 29.74 19.45 -44.23
N VAL A 183 28.48 19.28 -43.83
CA VAL A 183 27.42 18.77 -44.72
C VAL A 183 27.05 19.90 -45.69
N SER A 184 27.12 19.64 -47.00
CA SER A 184 26.75 20.63 -48.01
C SER A 184 25.29 21.06 -47.90
N TYR A 185 24.96 22.20 -48.49
CA TYR A 185 23.57 22.60 -48.61
C TYR A 185 22.86 21.76 -49.69
N GLY A 186 21.54 21.83 -49.75
CA GLY A 186 20.73 21.11 -50.72
C GLY A 186 20.27 19.74 -50.22
N LYS A 187 19.92 18.84 -51.16
CA LYS A 187 19.26 17.58 -50.83
C LYS A 187 20.26 16.48 -50.48
N HIS A 188 19.97 15.76 -49.40
CA HIS A 188 20.74 14.61 -48.93
C HIS A 188 19.82 13.40 -48.70
N SER A 189 20.29 12.20 -49.01
CA SER A 189 19.57 10.95 -48.73
C SER A 189 20.00 10.39 -47.38
N LEU A 190 19.08 10.32 -46.42
CA LEU A 190 19.28 9.63 -45.15
C LEU A 190 18.73 8.21 -45.18
N VAL A 191 19.52 7.26 -44.69
CA VAL A 191 19.10 5.87 -44.46
C VAL A 191 19.38 5.50 -43.01
N PHE A 192 18.34 5.10 -42.29
CA PHE A 192 18.43 4.65 -40.91
C PHE A 192 18.44 3.12 -40.87
N THR A 193 19.42 2.53 -40.20
CA THR A 193 19.55 1.07 -40.06
C THR A 193 19.78 0.65 -38.61
N LYS A 194 19.25 -0.52 -38.23
CA LYS A 194 19.49 -1.15 -36.93
C LYS A 194 19.60 -2.66 -37.15
N ASP A 195 20.65 -3.27 -36.60
CA ASP A 195 20.93 -4.71 -36.71
C ASP A 195 20.87 -5.24 -38.16
N GLY A 196 21.40 -4.45 -39.11
CA GLY A 196 21.44 -4.79 -40.53
C GLY A 196 20.12 -4.61 -41.30
N LYS A 197 19.03 -4.17 -40.64
CA LYS A 197 17.74 -3.89 -41.28
C LYS A 197 17.54 -2.41 -41.51
N MET A 198 17.00 -2.04 -42.69
CA MET A 198 16.59 -0.68 -43.00
C MET A 198 15.31 -0.33 -42.24
N LEU A 199 15.34 0.74 -41.46
CA LEU A 199 14.19 1.27 -40.73
C LEU A 199 13.43 2.32 -41.55
N LYS A 200 14.16 3.22 -42.21
CA LYS A 200 13.61 4.30 -43.03
C LYS A 200 14.64 4.80 -44.04
N LYS A 201 14.18 5.23 -45.22
CA LYS A 201 14.93 6.02 -46.19
C LYS A 201 14.16 7.30 -46.46
N GLU A 202 14.82 8.45 -46.39
CA GLU A 202 14.22 9.77 -46.57
C GLU A 202 15.19 10.74 -47.22
N THR A 203 14.67 11.62 -48.07
CA THR A 203 15.44 12.75 -48.60
C THR A 203 15.17 13.98 -47.75
N ILE A 204 16.22 14.53 -47.17
CA ILE A 204 16.18 15.81 -46.43
C ILE A 204 16.76 16.93 -47.30
N GLU A 205 16.45 18.17 -46.95
CA GLU A 205 17.06 19.35 -47.56
C GLU A 205 17.75 20.18 -46.48
N VAL A 206 19.06 20.33 -46.59
CA VAL A 206 19.88 21.11 -45.65
C VAL A 206 19.96 22.54 -46.15
N ALA A 207 19.54 23.48 -45.32
CA ALA A 207 19.51 24.91 -45.62
C ALA A 207 19.67 25.73 -44.33
N ASP A 208 19.82 27.05 -44.46
CA ASP A 208 19.77 27.96 -43.31
C ASP A 208 18.46 27.76 -42.53
N GLY A 209 18.56 27.52 -41.23
CA GLY A 209 17.40 27.25 -40.37
C GLY A 209 16.85 25.82 -40.44
N ASN A 210 17.24 25.00 -41.42
CA ASN A 210 16.87 23.59 -41.51
C ASN A 210 18.08 22.66 -41.30
N ILE A 211 18.60 22.67 -40.07
CA ILE A 211 19.78 21.91 -39.66
C ILE A 211 19.47 20.86 -38.57
N ARG A 212 18.20 20.64 -38.24
CA ARG A 212 17.79 19.77 -37.13
C ARG A 212 16.74 18.76 -37.58
N PHE A 213 17.06 17.48 -37.46
CA PHE A 213 16.25 16.36 -37.91
C PHE A 213 16.06 15.36 -36.74
N ASP A 214 15.09 15.64 -35.86
CA ASP A 214 14.87 14.91 -34.60
C ASP A 214 13.48 14.26 -34.44
N SER A 215 12.69 14.21 -35.52
CA SER A 215 11.32 13.66 -35.53
C SER A 215 11.23 12.14 -35.75
N TYR A 216 12.35 11.43 -35.70
CA TYR A 216 12.42 10.00 -36.03
C TYR A 216 12.07 9.11 -34.82
N ASP A 217 10.96 8.38 -34.90
CA ASP A 217 10.54 7.41 -33.90
C ASP A 217 10.55 5.98 -34.49
N PHE A 218 11.52 5.19 -34.05
CA PHE A 218 11.76 3.80 -34.43
C PHE A 218 11.52 2.83 -33.26
N ARG A 219 10.79 3.25 -32.22
CA ARG A 219 10.35 2.34 -31.17
C ARG A 219 9.52 1.22 -31.77
N GLU A 220 9.70 0.01 -31.23
CA GLU A 220 8.80 -1.10 -31.54
C GLU A 220 7.36 -0.70 -31.22
N ARG A 221 6.40 -1.32 -31.91
CA ARG A 221 4.98 -1.00 -31.79
C ARG A 221 4.21 -2.22 -31.29
N LYS A 222 3.19 -1.95 -30.49
CA LYS A 222 2.28 -2.97 -29.96
C LYS A 222 0.85 -2.57 -30.22
N VAL A 223 0.03 -3.52 -30.64
CA VAL A 223 -1.42 -3.37 -30.63
C VAL A 223 -1.92 -3.57 -29.20
N VAL A 224 -2.56 -2.54 -28.65
CA VAL A 224 -3.18 -2.54 -27.33
C VAL A 224 -4.69 -2.51 -27.49
N HIS A 225 -5.38 -3.50 -26.92
CA HIS A 225 -6.84 -3.56 -26.88
C HIS A 225 -7.38 -2.66 -25.77
N LEU A 226 -8.06 -1.57 -26.15
CA LEU A 226 -8.63 -0.60 -25.24
C LEU A 226 -10.12 -0.86 -25.06
N GLU A 227 -10.55 -1.03 -23.81
CA GLU A 227 -11.95 -1.09 -23.40
C GLU A 227 -12.28 0.04 -22.43
N SER A 228 -13.57 0.36 -22.28
CA SER A 228 -14.01 1.28 -21.24
C SER A 228 -15.31 0.84 -20.57
N ASP A 229 -15.50 1.28 -19.33
CA ASP A 229 -16.74 1.15 -18.58
C ASP A 229 -17.14 2.53 -17.99
N PRO A 230 -18.23 3.17 -18.50
CA PRO A 230 -19.14 2.69 -19.54
C PRO A 230 -18.49 2.68 -20.95
N SER A 231 -18.90 1.74 -21.81
CA SER A 231 -18.35 1.53 -23.15
C SER A 231 -18.66 2.70 -24.10
N GLY A 232 -17.88 2.82 -25.19
CA GLY A 232 -18.08 3.86 -26.21
C GLY A 232 -17.35 5.17 -25.93
N ALA A 233 -16.39 5.18 -25.01
CA ALA A 233 -15.57 6.35 -24.72
C ALA A 233 -14.68 6.74 -25.91
N ASP A 234 -14.63 8.03 -26.21
CA ASP A 234 -13.68 8.70 -27.10
C ASP A 234 -12.28 8.62 -26.50
N ILE A 235 -11.30 8.17 -27.30
CA ILE A 235 -9.91 7.94 -26.88
C ILE A 235 -8.97 8.98 -27.47
N TYR A 236 -8.15 9.56 -26.61
CA TYR A 236 -7.05 10.44 -26.96
C TYR A 236 -5.73 9.89 -26.39
N VAL A 237 -4.63 10.10 -27.10
CA VAL A 237 -3.30 9.60 -26.70
C VAL A 237 -2.28 10.72 -26.82
N ASP A 238 -1.48 10.90 -25.77
CA ASP A 238 -0.40 11.89 -25.65
C ASP A 238 -0.86 13.34 -25.87
N GLY A 239 -2.08 13.63 -25.45
CA GLY A 239 -2.74 14.94 -25.59
C GLY A 239 -4.16 14.80 -26.14
N GLU A 240 -4.96 15.86 -26.02
CA GLU A 240 -6.39 15.85 -26.40
C GLU A 240 -6.65 16.38 -27.83
N ASN A 241 -5.60 16.67 -28.59
CA ASN A 241 -5.71 17.37 -29.88
C ASN A 241 -6.27 16.52 -31.03
N ALA A 242 -6.20 15.19 -30.93
CA ALA A 242 -6.65 14.28 -31.98
C ALA A 242 -7.35 13.05 -31.41
N LEU A 243 -8.64 12.90 -31.72
CA LEU A 243 -9.43 11.71 -31.43
C LEU A 243 -8.84 10.51 -32.19
N LYS A 244 -8.50 9.44 -31.47
CA LYS A 244 -7.96 8.20 -32.05
C LYS A 244 -9.05 7.19 -32.41
N GLY A 245 -10.18 7.24 -31.72
CA GLY A 245 -11.30 6.33 -31.95
C GLY A 245 -12.19 6.21 -30.72
N ARG A 246 -13.07 5.20 -30.71
CA ARG A 246 -13.97 4.88 -29.59
C ARG A 246 -13.76 3.44 -29.12
N THR A 247 -13.85 3.24 -27.81
CA THR A 247 -13.77 1.89 -27.22
C THR A 247 -15.03 1.04 -27.47
N PRO A 248 -14.92 -0.30 -27.58
CA PRO A 248 -13.68 -1.07 -27.62
C PRO A 248 -12.91 -0.87 -28.93
N MET A 249 -11.58 -0.76 -28.88
CA MET A 249 -10.74 -0.63 -30.08
C MET A 249 -9.34 -1.20 -29.90
N ASP A 250 -8.75 -1.64 -31.00
CA ASP A 250 -7.32 -1.95 -31.07
C ASP A 250 -6.55 -0.72 -31.53
N LEU A 251 -5.54 -0.32 -30.75
CA LEU A 251 -4.70 0.83 -31.05
C LEU A 251 -3.23 0.44 -31.07
N GLU A 252 -2.56 0.67 -32.19
CA GLU A 252 -1.12 0.45 -32.31
C GLU A 252 -0.35 1.64 -31.70
N LEU A 253 0.41 1.37 -30.64
CA LEU A 253 1.21 2.36 -29.92
C LEU A 253 2.69 1.98 -29.92
N PRO A 254 3.60 2.96 -30.03
CA PRO A 254 5.02 2.74 -29.74
C PRO A 254 5.24 2.21 -28.32
N TYR A 255 6.34 1.51 -28.09
CA TYR A 255 6.74 1.11 -26.75
C TYR A 255 7.08 2.34 -25.89
N GLY A 256 6.89 2.26 -24.59
CA GLY A 256 7.16 3.36 -23.64
C GLY A 256 5.90 3.97 -23.03
N LEU A 257 6.07 5.11 -22.38
CA LEU A 257 5.01 5.75 -21.61
C LEU A 257 4.09 6.58 -22.51
N HIS A 258 2.78 6.35 -22.37
CA HIS A 258 1.71 7.06 -23.06
C HIS A 258 0.67 7.59 -22.07
N SER A 259 0.09 8.74 -22.36
CA SER A 259 -1.06 9.27 -21.62
C SER A 259 -2.34 8.98 -22.41
N ILE A 260 -3.20 8.11 -21.90
CA ILE A 260 -4.47 7.75 -22.52
C ILE A 260 -5.61 8.47 -21.80
N VAL A 261 -6.37 9.28 -22.52
CA VAL A 261 -7.56 9.94 -22.01
C VAL A 261 -8.79 9.28 -22.64
N ALA A 262 -9.71 8.81 -21.79
CA ALA A 262 -11.02 8.33 -22.20
C ALA A 262 -12.09 9.35 -21.82
N VAL A 263 -12.98 9.69 -22.74
CA VAL A 263 -14.07 10.66 -22.52
C VAL A 263 -15.39 10.08 -22.99
N VAL A 264 -16.41 10.06 -22.12
CA VAL A 264 -17.79 9.66 -22.48
C VAL A 264 -18.70 10.88 -22.56
N SER A 265 -18.49 11.84 -21.67
CA SER A 265 -19.14 13.16 -21.66
C SER A 265 -18.21 14.17 -21.01
N ALA A 266 -18.51 15.46 -21.12
CA ALA A 266 -17.66 16.53 -20.57
C ALA A 266 -17.33 16.36 -19.06
N ASP A 267 -18.21 15.72 -18.29
CA ASP A 267 -18.06 15.45 -16.85
C ASP A 267 -17.63 14.01 -16.50
N LYS A 268 -17.34 13.18 -17.52
CA LYS A 268 -16.98 11.76 -17.40
C LYS A 268 -15.74 11.48 -18.24
N ARG A 269 -14.59 11.63 -17.59
CA ARG A 269 -13.25 11.42 -18.17
C ARG A 269 -12.40 10.53 -17.28
N ASP A 270 -11.52 9.75 -17.89
CA ASP A 270 -10.43 9.05 -17.22
C ASP A 270 -9.11 9.42 -17.88
N THR A 271 -8.03 9.49 -17.10
CA THR A 271 -6.68 9.72 -17.61
C THR A 271 -5.78 8.66 -17.01
N LEU A 272 -5.17 7.85 -17.86
CA LEU A 272 -4.31 6.73 -17.50
C LEU A 272 -2.92 6.93 -18.11
N ALA A 273 -1.89 6.92 -17.28
CA ALA A 273 -0.51 6.78 -17.76
C ALA A 273 -0.21 5.29 -17.96
N LEU A 274 0.00 4.89 -19.21
CA LEU A 274 0.23 3.50 -19.62
C LEU A 274 1.65 3.32 -20.13
N THR A 275 2.42 2.41 -19.55
CA THR A 275 3.68 1.95 -20.16
C THR A 275 3.39 0.78 -21.10
N VAL A 276 3.57 1.00 -22.40
CA VAL A 276 3.43 -0.01 -23.45
C VAL A 276 4.73 -0.81 -23.54
N GLY A 277 4.62 -2.14 -23.41
CA GLY A 277 5.69 -3.10 -23.61
C GLY A 277 5.11 -4.49 -23.91
N ASP A 278 5.93 -5.54 -23.83
CA ASP A 278 5.55 -6.89 -24.30
C ASP A 278 4.29 -7.45 -23.62
N ASN A 279 4.08 -7.14 -22.34
CA ASN A 279 2.97 -7.62 -21.53
C ASN A 279 1.70 -6.75 -21.65
N THR A 280 1.75 -5.65 -22.40
CA THR A 280 0.63 -4.70 -22.52
C THR A 280 -0.27 -5.11 -23.68
N SER A 281 -1.27 -5.95 -23.41
CA SER A 281 -2.21 -6.46 -24.43
C SER A 281 -3.62 -5.86 -24.32
N LYS A 282 -4.11 -5.64 -23.10
CA LYS A 282 -5.47 -5.16 -22.84
C LYS A 282 -5.49 -4.13 -21.72
N VAL A 283 -6.22 -3.03 -21.92
CA VAL A 283 -6.35 -1.92 -20.97
C VAL A 283 -7.81 -1.55 -20.80
N MET A 284 -8.27 -1.46 -19.56
CA MET A 284 -9.63 -1.07 -19.20
C MET A 284 -9.63 0.34 -18.60
N LEU A 285 -10.33 1.26 -19.25
CA LEU A 285 -10.47 2.66 -18.85
C LEU A 285 -11.81 2.85 -18.12
N ARG A 286 -11.87 3.77 -17.14
CA ARG A 286 -13.08 4.01 -16.34
C ARG A 286 -13.40 5.50 -16.28
N PRO A 287 -13.96 6.07 -17.36
CA PRO A 287 -14.36 7.48 -17.45
C PRO A 287 -15.61 7.74 -16.62
N VAL A 288 -15.47 7.66 -15.30
CA VAL A 288 -16.54 7.81 -14.32
C VAL A 288 -16.13 8.81 -13.25
N LYS A 289 -17.12 9.40 -12.56
CA LYS A 289 -16.84 10.30 -11.44
C LYS A 289 -16.14 9.52 -10.33
N LYS A 290 -15.03 10.08 -9.83
CA LYS A 290 -14.24 9.53 -8.73
C LYS A 290 -14.28 10.47 -7.53
N LYS A 291 -13.99 9.95 -6.35
CA LYS A 291 -13.85 10.71 -5.11
C LYS A 291 -12.67 10.18 -4.32
N SER A 292 -11.82 11.11 -3.86
CA SER A 292 -10.75 10.79 -2.92
C SER A 292 -11.32 10.50 -1.53
N VAL A 293 -10.94 9.35 -0.96
CA VAL A 293 -11.32 8.91 0.39
C VAL A 293 -10.08 8.55 1.20
N GLU A 294 -10.10 8.94 2.48
CA GLU A 294 -9.11 8.55 3.49
C GLU A 294 -9.64 7.37 4.31
N LEU A 295 -8.92 6.26 4.37
CA LEU A 295 -9.26 5.08 5.17
C LEU A 295 -8.17 4.84 6.22
N TYR A 296 -8.55 4.63 7.48
CA TYR A 296 -7.58 4.36 8.55
C TYR A 296 -8.13 3.54 9.70
N ALA A 297 -7.27 2.80 10.38
CA ALA A 297 -7.64 2.05 11.56
C ALA A 297 -7.20 2.74 12.85
N SER A 298 -7.99 2.55 13.90
CA SER A 298 -7.64 2.91 15.28
C SER A 298 -7.69 1.66 16.17
N TYR A 299 -6.73 1.56 17.08
CA TYR A 299 -6.60 0.48 18.06
C TYR A 299 -6.15 1.10 19.38
N GLN A 300 -6.86 0.79 20.48
CA GLN A 300 -6.60 1.34 21.81
C GLN A 300 -6.47 2.88 21.86
N GLY A 301 -7.30 3.59 21.07
CA GLY A 301 -7.33 5.06 21.07
C GLY A 301 -6.28 5.74 20.18
N GLY A 302 -5.38 4.98 19.55
CA GLY A 302 -4.36 5.50 18.62
C GLY A 302 -4.56 5.00 17.19
N ARG A 303 -4.00 5.74 16.22
CA ARG A 303 -3.93 5.32 14.81
C ARG A 303 -2.85 4.26 14.64
N VAL A 304 -3.11 3.23 13.84
CA VAL A 304 -2.17 2.10 13.65
C VAL A 304 -1.89 1.82 12.18
N ASN A 305 -0.74 1.20 11.91
CA ASN A 305 -0.39 0.70 10.59
C ASN A 305 -1.18 -0.57 10.30
N ALA A 306 -2.34 -0.42 9.68
CA ALA A 306 -3.24 -1.52 9.34
C ALA A 306 -3.18 -1.84 7.85
N ARG A 307 -3.45 -3.10 7.51
CA ARG A 307 -3.57 -3.57 6.13
C ARG A 307 -5.02 -3.41 5.65
N LEU A 308 -5.19 -2.85 4.46
CA LEU A 308 -6.48 -2.60 3.83
C LEU A 308 -6.77 -3.59 2.69
N ASP A 309 -7.93 -4.22 2.74
CA ASP A 309 -8.54 -4.88 1.58
C ASP A 309 -9.78 -4.09 1.12
N VAL A 310 -9.89 -3.89 -0.20
CA VAL A 310 -11.01 -3.17 -0.83
C VAL A 310 -11.71 -4.07 -1.83
N SER A 311 -13.03 -4.18 -1.73
CA SER A 311 -13.86 -4.88 -2.72
C SER A 311 -14.94 -3.94 -3.24
N ASN A 312 -15.01 -3.74 -4.56
CA ASN A 312 -16.15 -3.08 -5.19
C ASN A 312 -17.32 -4.09 -5.24
N LEU A 313 -18.50 -3.66 -4.79
CA LEU A 313 -19.72 -4.46 -4.78
C LEU A 313 -20.62 -4.22 -6.00
N ASP A 314 -20.35 -3.16 -6.77
CA ASP A 314 -21.12 -2.77 -7.95
C ASP A 314 -20.44 -3.16 -9.28
N GLY A 315 -19.24 -3.74 -9.25
CA GLY A 315 -18.52 -4.12 -10.47
C GLY A 315 -17.07 -4.53 -10.23
N SER A 316 -16.29 -4.65 -11.30
CA SER A 316 -14.93 -5.23 -11.31
C SER A 316 -13.80 -4.26 -10.98
N TYR A 317 -14.09 -3.08 -10.39
CA TYR A 317 -13.00 -2.16 -10.02
C TYR A 317 -12.11 -2.79 -8.95
N THR A 318 -10.83 -2.94 -9.30
CA THR A 318 -9.76 -3.36 -8.41
C THR A 318 -8.84 -2.16 -8.15
N VAL A 319 -8.54 -1.91 -6.88
CA VAL A 319 -7.45 -1.00 -6.49
C VAL A 319 -6.13 -1.69 -6.84
N ASP A 320 -5.11 -0.92 -7.22
CA ASP A 320 -3.78 -1.45 -7.47
C ASP A 320 -3.29 -2.27 -6.26
N PRO A 321 -2.97 -3.56 -6.42
CA PRO A 321 -2.46 -4.40 -5.34
C PRO A 321 -1.23 -3.81 -4.66
N ASP A 322 -0.36 -3.10 -5.39
CA ASP A 322 0.85 -2.52 -4.83
C ASP A 322 0.55 -1.33 -3.90
N GLU A 323 -0.53 -0.57 -4.15
CA GLU A 323 -0.98 0.48 -3.22
C GLU A 323 -1.43 -0.09 -1.87
N LEU A 324 -1.98 -1.32 -1.87
CA LEU A 324 -2.57 -2.02 -0.73
C LEU A 324 -1.61 -3.02 -0.04
N LYS A 325 -0.44 -3.29 -0.63
CA LYS A 325 0.49 -4.35 -0.20
C LYS A 325 1.04 -4.14 1.22
N GLU A 326 1.31 -2.90 1.58
CA GLU A 326 1.93 -2.52 2.85
C GLU A 326 0.90 -1.96 3.83
N ALA A 327 1.07 -2.28 5.11
CA ALA A 327 0.27 -1.72 6.19
C ALA A 327 0.67 -0.26 6.45
N LYS A 328 -0.31 0.66 6.45
CA LYS A 328 -0.09 2.11 6.51
C LYS A 328 -0.97 2.75 7.59
N PRO A 329 -0.60 3.93 8.12
CA PRO A 329 -1.45 4.65 9.07
C PRO A 329 -2.72 5.20 8.38
N SER A 330 -2.67 5.45 7.07
CA SER A 330 -3.80 5.88 6.25
C SER A 330 -3.62 5.45 4.79
N TYR A 331 -4.74 5.29 4.09
CA TYR A 331 -4.79 5.14 2.63
C TYR A 331 -5.62 6.26 2.04
N HIS A 332 -5.11 6.91 0.99
CA HIS A 332 -5.81 7.94 0.23
C HIS A 332 -6.14 7.37 -1.16
N LEU A 333 -7.37 6.89 -1.34
CA LEU A 333 -7.78 6.22 -2.57
C LEU A 333 -8.71 7.11 -3.39
N ASN A 334 -8.48 7.22 -4.69
CA ASN A 334 -9.39 7.92 -5.61
C ASN A 334 -10.38 6.94 -6.26
N LEU A 335 -11.48 6.67 -5.56
CA LEU A 335 -12.40 5.60 -5.91
C LEU A 335 -13.52 6.09 -6.85
N PRO A 336 -13.89 5.32 -7.89
CA PRO A 336 -15.13 5.51 -8.63
C PRO A 336 -16.37 5.61 -7.73
N TYR A 337 -17.42 6.25 -8.23
CA TYR A 337 -18.70 6.24 -7.52
C TYR A 337 -19.29 4.83 -7.54
N GLY A 338 -19.66 4.31 -6.37
CA GLY A 338 -20.09 2.92 -6.21
C GLY A 338 -20.16 2.49 -4.75
N ARG A 339 -20.59 1.25 -4.52
CA ARG A 339 -20.60 0.59 -3.21
C ARG A 339 -19.33 -0.21 -3.03
N TYR A 340 -18.69 -0.04 -1.88
CA TYR A 340 -17.44 -0.69 -1.52
C TYR A 340 -17.56 -1.37 -0.18
N LYS A 341 -16.94 -2.54 -0.05
CA LYS A 341 -16.64 -3.18 1.21
C LYS A 341 -15.15 -2.98 1.50
N PHE A 342 -14.86 -2.36 2.63
CA PHE A 342 -13.52 -2.11 3.13
C PHE A 342 -13.26 -3.00 4.33
N ARG A 343 -12.09 -3.62 4.39
CA ARG A 343 -11.63 -4.41 5.53
C ARG A 343 -10.27 -3.90 5.97
N MET A 344 -10.19 -3.43 7.21
CA MET A 344 -8.93 -3.06 7.85
C MET A 344 -8.52 -4.14 8.83
N SER A 345 -7.28 -4.62 8.73
CA SER A 345 -6.72 -5.65 9.60
C SER A 345 -5.45 -5.19 10.31
N TYR A 346 -5.35 -5.51 11.59
CA TYR A 346 -4.21 -5.15 12.45
C TYR A 346 -4.10 -6.16 13.60
N ALA A 347 -2.87 -6.57 13.93
CA ALA A 347 -2.58 -7.48 15.05
C ALA A 347 -3.47 -8.75 15.09
N GLY A 348 -3.69 -9.38 13.92
CA GLY A 348 -4.54 -10.58 13.78
C GLY A 348 -6.05 -10.34 13.93
N ASN A 349 -6.48 -9.10 14.12
CA ASN A 349 -7.89 -8.68 14.19
C ASN A 349 -8.27 -7.88 12.94
N TYR A 350 -9.56 -7.72 12.70
CA TYR A 350 -10.04 -6.89 11.58
C TYR A 350 -11.38 -6.23 11.86
N LYS A 351 -11.67 -5.17 11.12
CA LYS A 351 -12.98 -4.51 11.06
C LYS A 351 -13.38 -4.28 9.61
N GLU A 352 -14.63 -4.61 9.29
CA GLU A 352 -15.22 -4.35 7.98
C GLU A 352 -16.23 -3.21 8.03
N LYS A 353 -16.30 -2.45 6.94
CA LYS A 353 -17.36 -1.45 6.68
C LYS A 353 -17.76 -1.50 5.22
N THR A 354 -19.06 -1.40 4.97
CA THR A 354 -19.60 -1.22 3.62
C THR A 354 -20.07 0.23 3.49
N ALA A 355 -19.67 0.92 2.42
CA ALA A 355 -20.02 2.31 2.19
C ALA A 355 -20.25 2.61 0.71
N ARG A 356 -21.06 3.63 0.42
CA ARG A 356 -21.29 4.13 -0.93
C ARG A 356 -20.51 5.41 -1.16
N VAL A 357 -19.57 5.38 -2.09
CA VAL A 357 -18.78 6.53 -2.54
C VAL A 357 -19.56 7.30 -3.60
N LYS A 358 -19.82 8.59 -3.36
CA LYS A 358 -20.47 9.54 -4.28
C LYS A 358 -20.08 10.97 -3.91
N ALA A 359 -20.44 11.96 -4.73
CA ALA A 359 -20.08 13.37 -4.52
C ALA A 359 -20.24 13.83 -3.04
N ASN A 360 -21.41 13.58 -2.45
CA ASN A 360 -21.75 14.03 -1.10
C ASN A 360 -21.58 12.95 0.00
N SER A 361 -20.91 11.82 -0.29
CA SER A 361 -20.62 10.81 0.75
C SER A 361 -19.53 11.27 1.71
N GLN A 362 -19.29 10.55 2.80
CA GLN A 362 -18.14 10.79 3.66
C GLN A 362 -16.82 10.64 2.87
N SER A 363 -15.82 11.45 3.22
CA SER A 363 -14.46 11.40 2.65
C SER A 363 -13.45 10.71 3.57
N LYS A 364 -13.80 10.41 4.82
CA LYS A 364 -12.93 9.75 5.81
C LYS A 364 -13.62 8.56 6.45
N TYR A 365 -12.96 7.41 6.53
CA TYR A 365 -13.52 6.19 7.11
C TYR A 365 -12.57 5.63 8.17
N GLU A 366 -12.98 5.74 9.43
CA GLU A 366 -12.26 5.17 10.56
C GLU A 366 -12.69 3.72 10.84
N PHE A 367 -11.74 2.84 11.13
CA PHE A 367 -11.97 1.44 11.50
C PHE A 367 -11.45 1.18 12.91
N LEU A 368 -12.36 1.23 13.89
CA LEU A 368 -12.03 0.87 15.28
C LEU A 368 -11.87 -0.66 15.39
N ILE A 369 -10.63 -1.12 15.50
CA ILE A 369 -10.27 -2.53 15.69
C ILE A 369 -10.20 -2.80 17.20
N LYS A 370 -10.91 -3.84 17.65
CA LYS A 370 -10.92 -4.25 19.06
C LYS A 370 -9.91 -5.39 19.29
N PRO A 371 -9.26 -5.45 20.47
CA PRO A 371 -8.45 -6.61 20.85
C PRO A 371 -9.28 -7.89 20.81
N LYS A 372 -8.64 -9.00 20.44
CA LYS A 372 -9.20 -10.36 20.62
C LYS A 372 -9.23 -10.63 22.12
N ASN A 373 -10.38 -10.93 22.70
CA ASN A 373 -10.45 -11.38 24.09
C ASN A 373 -9.67 -12.70 24.20
N SER A 374 -8.47 -12.68 24.78
CA SER A 374 -7.72 -13.90 25.11
C SER A 374 -8.29 -14.49 26.39
N ILE A 375 -8.61 -15.79 26.37
CA ILE A 375 -8.94 -16.54 27.57
C ILE A 375 -7.66 -16.62 28.40
N VAL A 376 -7.61 -15.91 29.53
CA VAL A 376 -6.57 -16.06 30.55
C VAL A 376 -7.03 -17.17 31.50
N TRP A 377 -6.26 -18.27 31.53
CA TRP A 377 -6.52 -19.39 32.42
C TRP A 377 -6.54 -18.94 33.89
N PRO A 378 -7.43 -19.46 34.76
CA PRO A 378 -7.58 -18.98 36.14
C PRO A 378 -6.26 -18.92 36.93
N TRP A 379 -5.36 -19.88 36.77
CA TRP A 379 -4.06 -19.92 37.46
C TRP A 379 -3.01 -18.93 36.93
N GLN A 380 -3.30 -18.21 35.84
CA GLN A 380 -2.47 -17.14 35.29
C GLN A 380 -2.95 -15.75 35.69
N ARG A 381 -4.04 -15.65 36.47
CA ARG A 381 -4.63 -14.37 36.89
C ARG A 381 -3.99 -13.89 38.19
N GLU A 382 -3.60 -12.62 38.20
CA GLU A 382 -3.25 -11.93 39.44
C GLU A 382 -4.50 -11.80 40.33
N TYR A 383 -4.35 -12.04 41.63
CA TYR A 383 -5.43 -12.07 42.60
C TYR A 383 -4.98 -11.45 43.93
N ASP A 384 -5.86 -10.70 44.58
CA ASP A 384 -5.60 -10.11 45.90
C ASP A 384 -5.51 -11.21 46.98
N SER A 385 -4.32 -11.42 47.53
CA SER A 385 -4.02 -12.56 48.40
C SER A 385 -4.87 -12.60 49.68
N ALA A 386 -5.20 -11.44 50.27
CA ALA A 386 -5.89 -11.24 51.55
C ALA A 386 -5.84 -12.48 52.48
N PRO A 387 -4.66 -12.77 53.05
CA PRO A 387 -4.41 -14.04 53.71
C PRO A 387 -5.01 -14.09 55.12
N MET A 388 -5.52 -13.01 55.70
CA MET A 388 -6.12 -13.02 57.04
C MET A 388 -7.62 -12.74 56.94
N GLY A 389 -8.40 -13.22 57.91
CA GLY A 389 -9.81 -12.83 57.99
C GLY A 389 -10.44 -13.00 59.35
N PHE A 390 -11.46 -12.19 59.60
CA PHE A 390 -12.36 -12.31 60.73
C PHE A 390 -13.66 -12.96 60.26
N SER A 391 -14.10 -14.02 60.93
CA SER A 391 -15.25 -14.83 60.53
C SER A 391 -16.30 -14.86 61.61
N MET A 392 -17.56 -14.80 61.18
CA MET A 392 -18.72 -15.10 61.99
C MET A 392 -19.60 -16.09 61.25
N GLY A 393 -20.10 -17.12 61.91
CA GLY A 393 -20.85 -18.17 61.25
C GLY A 393 -21.84 -18.88 62.14
N TYR A 394 -22.74 -19.57 61.49
CA TYR A 394 -23.69 -20.50 62.08
C TYR A 394 -23.13 -21.91 61.95
N VAL A 395 -23.07 -22.63 63.06
CA VAL A 395 -22.59 -24.01 63.13
C VAL A 395 -23.65 -24.90 63.75
N THR A 396 -23.66 -26.15 63.33
CA THR A 396 -24.53 -27.18 63.92
C THR A 396 -23.72 -28.39 64.30
N LYS A 397 -24.13 -29.06 65.38
CA LYS A 397 -23.52 -30.27 65.90
C LYS A 397 -24.56 -31.40 65.95
N GLN A 398 -24.16 -32.59 65.57
CA GLN A 398 -25.00 -33.79 65.60
C GLN A 398 -24.16 -35.00 66.01
N TRP A 399 -24.62 -35.73 67.01
CA TRP A 399 -24.03 -37.00 67.39
C TRP A 399 -24.58 -38.10 66.51
N VAL A 400 -23.71 -38.98 66.02
CA VAL A 400 -24.08 -40.10 65.18
C VAL A 400 -23.53 -41.36 65.80
N THR A 401 -24.42 -42.15 66.37
CA THR A 401 -24.10 -43.44 66.99
C THR A 401 -24.38 -44.55 65.99
N SER A 402 -23.42 -45.46 65.84
CA SER A 402 -23.53 -46.62 64.98
C SER A 402 -22.94 -47.85 65.68
N GLY A 403 -23.68 -48.95 65.67
CA GLY A 403 -23.31 -50.21 66.30
C GLY A 403 -24.46 -51.20 66.19
N GLU A 404 -24.17 -52.50 66.22
CA GLU A 404 -25.18 -53.58 66.34
C GLU A 404 -26.34 -53.50 65.32
N GLY A 405 -26.05 -53.08 64.08
CA GLY A 405 -27.05 -52.95 63.01
C GLY A 405 -27.93 -51.71 63.07
N SER A 406 -27.76 -50.86 64.10
CA SER A 406 -28.51 -49.62 64.30
C SER A 406 -27.65 -48.39 64.02
N ARG A 407 -28.30 -47.30 63.56
CA ARG A 407 -27.66 -46.01 63.35
C ARG A 407 -28.61 -44.88 63.74
N VAL A 408 -28.27 -44.18 64.80
CA VAL A 408 -29.06 -43.07 65.34
C VAL A 408 -28.31 -41.76 65.11
N LYS A 409 -29.06 -40.70 64.84
CA LYS A 409 -28.53 -39.33 64.77
C LYS A 409 -29.31 -38.50 65.77
N GLU A 410 -28.63 -37.80 66.64
CA GLU A 410 -29.28 -37.10 67.74
C GLU A 410 -28.57 -35.79 68.06
N ASP A 411 -29.31 -34.91 68.74
CA ASP A 411 -28.72 -33.75 69.40
C ASP A 411 -28.33 -34.09 70.84
N VAL A 412 -28.00 -33.07 71.62
CA VAL A 412 -27.55 -33.25 73.01
C VAL A 412 -28.64 -33.77 73.96
N TRP A 413 -29.92 -33.70 73.56
CA TRP A 413 -31.07 -34.14 74.34
C TRP A 413 -31.53 -35.55 73.96
N GLY A 414 -30.83 -36.23 73.03
CA GLY A 414 -31.25 -37.54 72.51
C GLY A 414 -32.39 -37.47 71.49
N ARG A 415 -32.73 -36.29 70.97
CA ARG A 415 -33.83 -36.14 70.00
C ARG A 415 -33.39 -36.60 68.61
N GLU A 416 -34.10 -37.60 68.07
CA GLU A 416 -33.73 -38.18 66.78
C GLU A 416 -33.79 -37.18 65.62
N ASN A 417 -32.78 -37.21 64.76
CA ASN A 417 -32.59 -36.37 63.58
C ASN A 417 -32.56 -34.86 63.85
N LYS A 418 -32.46 -34.44 65.12
CA LYS A 418 -32.21 -33.04 65.49
C LYS A 418 -30.72 -32.72 65.48
N ARG A 419 -30.43 -31.42 65.51
CA ARG A 419 -29.08 -30.87 65.56
C ARG A 419 -29.04 -29.78 66.62
N LEU A 420 -27.93 -29.73 67.32
CA LEU A 420 -27.60 -28.64 68.22
C LEU A 420 -27.09 -27.46 67.39
N HIS A 421 -27.54 -26.25 67.72
CA HIS A 421 -27.26 -25.03 66.96
C HIS A 421 -26.29 -24.13 67.73
N GLY A 422 -25.41 -23.44 67.01
CA GLY A 422 -24.40 -22.60 67.62
C GLY A 422 -23.90 -21.47 66.73
N LEU A 423 -23.18 -20.56 67.37
CA LEU A 423 -22.46 -19.46 66.74
C LEU A 423 -20.96 -19.76 66.76
N GLN A 424 -20.28 -19.48 65.67
CA GLN A 424 -18.84 -19.54 65.54
C GLN A 424 -18.30 -18.14 65.25
N VAL A 425 -17.26 -17.71 65.99
CA VAL A 425 -16.54 -16.46 65.72
C VAL A 425 -15.05 -16.73 65.82
N GLY A 426 -14.24 -16.22 64.88
CA GLY A 426 -12.81 -16.48 64.93
C GLY A 426 -11.97 -15.68 63.94
N LEU A 427 -10.66 -15.82 64.10
CA LEU A 427 -9.67 -15.31 63.16
C LEU A 427 -9.07 -16.49 62.38
N HIS A 428 -8.98 -16.34 61.07
CA HIS A 428 -8.37 -17.33 60.20
C HIS A 428 -7.26 -16.75 59.33
N PHE A 429 -6.42 -17.66 58.87
CA PHE A 429 -5.26 -17.44 58.01
C PHE A 429 -5.32 -18.41 56.82
N GLN A 430 -5.25 -17.86 55.62
CA GLN A 430 -5.44 -18.53 54.34
C GLN A 430 -4.37 -18.17 53.28
N PRO A 431 -3.07 -18.44 53.53
CA PRO A 431 -2.03 -18.17 52.56
C PRO A 431 -2.21 -19.03 51.31
N CYS A 432 -2.06 -18.43 50.13
CA CYS A 432 -1.99 -19.13 48.86
C CYS A 432 -0.55 -19.11 48.34
N PHE A 433 -0.04 -20.29 48.00
CA PHE A 433 1.20 -20.48 47.28
C PHE A 433 0.96 -20.35 45.77
N SER A 434 2.01 -20.55 44.97
CA SER A 434 1.89 -20.58 43.50
C SER A 434 0.82 -21.59 43.05
N TRP A 435 0.31 -21.46 41.83
CA TRP A 435 -0.68 -22.36 41.19
C TRP A 435 -2.03 -22.56 41.93
N GLY A 436 -2.30 -21.76 42.98
CA GLY A 436 -3.60 -21.67 43.66
C GLY A 436 -3.76 -22.58 44.88
N LEU A 437 -2.77 -23.42 45.19
CA LEU A 437 -2.75 -24.23 46.42
C LEU A 437 -2.38 -23.36 47.62
N GLY A 438 -2.98 -23.62 48.78
CA GLY A 438 -2.78 -22.90 50.02
C GLY A 438 -3.10 -23.75 51.25
N LEU A 439 -3.04 -23.10 52.40
CA LEU A 439 -3.46 -23.63 53.70
C LEU A 439 -4.64 -22.80 54.19
N TYR A 440 -5.66 -23.41 54.80
CA TYR A 440 -6.70 -22.69 55.55
C TYR A 440 -6.68 -23.19 56.99
N THR A 441 -6.40 -22.28 57.92
CA THR A 441 -6.34 -22.56 59.35
C THR A 441 -6.77 -21.35 60.17
N GLY A 442 -7.01 -21.49 61.46
CA GLY A 442 -7.46 -20.39 62.31
C GLY A 442 -7.82 -20.84 63.70
N LEU A 443 -8.12 -19.89 64.58
CA LEU A 443 -8.67 -20.17 65.90
C LEU A 443 -10.05 -19.56 65.99
N PHE A 444 -11.02 -20.42 66.31
CA PHE A 444 -12.42 -20.06 66.41
C PHE A 444 -12.94 -20.44 67.78
N TYR A 445 -13.84 -19.60 68.28
CA TYR A 445 -14.68 -19.89 69.42
C TYR A 445 -16.06 -20.29 68.90
N GLU A 446 -16.57 -21.42 69.39
CA GLU A 446 -17.92 -21.88 69.13
C GLU A 446 -18.73 -21.87 70.42
N CYS A 447 -19.96 -21.36 70.34
CA CYS A 447 -20.92 -21.46 71.43
C CYS A 447 -22.20 -22.12 70.93
N TYR A 448 -22.55 -23.26 71.52
CA TYR A 448 -23.78 -23.97 71.23
C TYR A 448 -24.78 -23.75 72.37
N MET A 449 -26.05 -23.54 72.01
CA MET A 449 -27.12 -23.34 72.97
C MET A 449 -28.34 -24.12 72.51
N SER A 450 -29.02 -24.77 73.46
CA SER A 450 -30.30 -25.42 73.21
C SER A 450 -31.18 -25.39 74.45
N TRP A 451 -32.49 -25.39 74.19
CA TRP A 451 -33.53 -25.53 75.19
C TRP A 451 -34.41 -26.75 74.87
N ASP A 452 -34.98 -27.36 75.90
CA ASP A 452 -35.91 -28.48 75.76
C ASP A 452 -37.12 -28.32 76.70
N ASP A 453 -38.28 -27.97 76.12
CA ASP A 453 -39.51 -27.73 76.86
C ASP A 453 -40.08 -29.02 77.49
N GLU A 454 -39.82 -30.20 76.91
CA GLU A 454 -40.28 -31.47 77.46
C GLU A 454 -39.47 -31.84 78.72
N MET A 455 -38.16 -31.60 78.70
CA MET A 455 -37.33 -31.72 79.91
C MET A 455 -37.77 -30.73 80.99
N LYS A 456 -38.13 -29.51 80.58
CA LYS A 456 -38.64 -28.47 81.49
C LYS A 456 -39.94 -28.90 82.17
N ASP A 457 -40.94 -29.32 81.40
CA ASP A 457 -42.26 -29.72 81.92
C ASP A 457 -42.18 -30.92 82.86
N ASN A 458 -41.16 -31.77 82.70
CA ASN A 458 -40.89 -32.93 83.56
C ASN A 458 -39.98 -32.60 84.77
N GLY A 459 -39.59 -31.34 84.97
CA GLY A 459 -38.78 -30.89 86.11
C GLY A 459 -37.30 -31.24 86.04
N TYR A 460 -36.76 -31.49 84.85
CA TYR A 460 -35.33 -31.78 84.60
C TYR A 460 -34.54 -30.53 84.19
N LEU A 461 -33.23 -30.68 84.00
CA LEU A 461 -32.37 -29.65 83.39
C LEU A 461 -32.81 -29.45 81.93
N ASP A 462 -33.19 -28.23 81.57
CA ASP A 462 -33.81 -27.88 80.28
C ASP A 462 -32.94 -26.93 79.42
N LYS A 463 -31.86 -26.39 79.98
CA LYS A 463 -30.93 -25.48 79.30
C LYS A 463 -29.58 -26.12 79.11
N PHE A 464 -29.09 -26.06 77.87
CA PHE A 464 -27.76 -26.51 77.50
C PHE A 464 -26.93 -25.36 76.93
N VAL A 465 -25.73 -25.17 77.45
CA VAL A 465 -24.71 -24.26 76.88
C VAL A 465 -23.37 -24.96 76.80
N GLU A 466 -22.70 -24.82 75.67
CA GLU A 466 -21.38 -25.38 75.44
C GLU A 466 -20.47 -24.36 74.74
N HIS A 467 -19.23 -24.29 75.21
CA HIS A 467 -18.17 -23.44 74.71
C HIS A 467 -17.02 -24.32 74.20
N CYS A 468 -16.62 -24.13 72.95
CA CYS A 468 -15.54 -24.88 72.32
C CYS A 468 -14.51 -23.94 71.67
N ALA A 469 -13.25 -24.35 71.70
CA ALA A 469 -12.24 -23.86 70.76
C ALA A 469 -12.20 -24.79 69.54
N TYR A 470 -12.17 -24.23 68.34
CA TYR A 470 -12.10 -24.95 67.08
C TYR A 470 -10.95 -24.43 66.22
N MET A 471 -10.22 -25.37 65.60
CA MET A 471 -9.12 -25.07 64.69
C MET A 471 -9.16 -26.01 63.45
N PRO A 472 -9.43 -25.47 62.25
CA PRO A 472 -9.25 -26.22 61.00
C PRO A 472 -7.78 -26.27 60.60
N VAL A 473 -7.37 -27.37 59.97
CA VAL A 473 -6.08 -27.50 59.27
C VAL A 473 -6.36 -28.12 57.90
N HIS A 474 -6.63 -27.25 56.91
CA HIS A 474 -7.10 -27.66 55.59
C HIS A 474 -6.10 -27.33 54.49
N ALA A 475 -5.92 -28.27 53.55
CA ALA A 475 -5.44 -27.90 52.22
C ALA A 475 -6.52 -27.04 51.54
N TYR A 476 -6.11 -25.93 50.95
CA TYR A 476 -6.99 -24.93 50.37
C TYR A 476 -6.63 -24.73 48.90
N TYR A 477 -7.59 -24.66 47.99
CA TYR A 477 -7.35 -24.39 46.58
C TYR A 477 -8.26 -23.27 46.09
N ARG A 478 -7.66 -22.21 45.54
CA ARG A 478 -8.35 -20.99 45.10
C ARG A 478 -8.37 -20.89 43.59
N ILE A 479 -9.54 -20.54 43.05
CA ILE A 479 -9.81 -20.38 41.61
C ILE A 479 -10.27 -18.94 41.37
N PRO A 480 -9.38 -18.04 40.91
CA PRO A 480 -9.74 -16.65 40.66
C PRO A 480 -10.45 -16.49 39.30
N PHE A 481 -11.60 -15.83 39.31
CA PHE A 481 -12.35 -15.43 38.10
C PHE A 481 -12.08 -13.97 37.72
N ALA A 482 -11.78 -13.12 38.70
CA ALA A 482 -11.35 -11.75 38.53
C ALA A 482 -10.42 -11.37 39.70
N GLU A 483 -9.77 -10.20 39.63
CA GLU A 483 -8.86 -9.68 40.67
C GLU A 483 -9.46 -9.78 42.08
N LYS A 484 -10.78 -9.57 42.19
CA LYS A 484 -11.54 -9.57 43.45
C LYS A 484 -12.58 -10.67 43.55
N VAL A 485 -12.68 -11.61 42.61
CA VAL A 485 -13.71 -12.66 42.62
C VAL A 485 -13.05 -14.03 42.52
N ALA A 486 -13.26 -14.88 43.52
CA ALA A 486 -12.71 -16.24 43.55
C ALA A 486 -13.67 -17.26 44.17
N LEU A 487 -13.57 -18.50 43.69
CA LEU A 487 -14.10 -19.68 44.37
C LEU A 487 -12.94 -20.38 45.09
N SER A 488 -13.23 -21.05 46.18
CA SER A 488 -12.28 -21.90 46.88
C SER A 488 -12.89 -23.23 47.28
N VAL A 489 -12.06 -24.27 47.24
CA VAL A 489 -12.37 -25.59 47.82
C VAL A 489 -11.31 -25.89 48.87
N HIS A 490 -11.69 -26.47 50.00
CA HIS A 490 -10.74 -26.83 51.03
C HIS A 490 -11.15 -28.10 51.76
N GLY A 491 -10.17 -28.80 52.32
CA GLY A 491 -10.44 -30.01 53.11
C GLY A 491 -9.22 -30.45 53.90
N GLY A 492 -9.45 -31.20 54.97
CA GLY A 492 -8.41 -31.64 55.87
C GLY A 492 -8.98 -32.13 57.19
N ILE A 493 -8.36 -31.73 58.29
CA ILE A 493 -8.79 -32.11 59.64
C ILE A 493 -9.29 -30.91 60.44
N GLY A 494 -10.31 -31.14 61.25
CA GLY A 494 -10.84 -30.19 62.23
C GLY A 494 -10.52 -30.66 63.64
N LEU A 495 -10.09 -29.73 64.48
CA LEU A 495 -9.73 -29.96 65.88
C LEU A 495 -10.67 -29.17 66.76
N ASP A 496 -11.45 -29.88 67.57
CA ASP A 496 -12.38 -29.31 68.54
C ASP A 496 -11.91 -29.60 69.96
N TYR A 497 -11.95 -28.59 70.83
CA TYR A 497 -11.69 -28.72 72.25
C TYR A 497 -12.81 -28.08 73.07
N GLY A 498 -13.52 -28.89 73.84
CA GLY A 498 -14.51 -28.45 74.81
C GLY A 498 -13.85 -27.66 75.95
N ILE A 499 -14.16 -26.37 76.04
CA ILE A 499 -13.66 -25.49 77.10
C ILE A 499 -14.52 -25.66 78.34
N HIS A 500 -15.83 -25.58 78.17
CA HIS A 500 -16.82 -25.67 79.23
C HIS A 500 -18.16 -26.08 78.63
N ALA A 501 -18.94 -26.84 79.38
CA ALA A 501 -20.32 -27.14 79.02
C ALA A 501 -21.15 -27.30 80.30
N ALA A 502 -22.41 -26.89 80.24
CA ALA A 502 -23.30 -26.88 81.38
C ALA A 502 -24.73 -27.25 80.98
N PHE A 503 -25.34 -28.10 81.80
CA PHE A 503 -26.78 -28.27 81.86
C PHE A 503 -27.30 -27.52 83.10
N SER A 504 -28.36 -26.75 82.92
CA SER A 504 -29.00 -25.99 84.00
C SER A 504 -30.52 -26.05 83.86
N SER A 505 -31.25 -25.71 84.93
CA SER A 505 -32.70 -25.53 84.88
C SER A 505 -33.07 -24.06 84.71
N SER A 506 -34.22 -23.80 84.07
CA SER A 506 -34.87 -22.50 84.02
C SER A 506 -35.75 -22.18 85.22
N GLU A 507 -35.99 -23.16 86.10
CA GLU A 507 -36.83 -23.06 87.30
C GLU A 507 -36.04 -23.51 88.55
N ASP A 508 -36.37 -22.97 89.73
CA ASP A 508 -35.74 -23.34 91.01
C ASP A 508 -36.47 -24.57 91.61
N GLY A 509 -35.79 -25.73 91.73
CA GLY A 509 -36.35 -26.96 92.29
C GLY A 509 -35.32 -27.86 93.00
N ASP A 510 -35.76 -28.82 93.82
CA ASP A 510 -34.87 -29.62 94.70
C ASP A 510 -33.84 -30.51 93.96
N ASN A 511 -33.96 -30.70 92.62
CA ASN A 511 -33.02 -31.47 91.79
C ASN A 511 -32.40 -30.63 90.64
N THR A 512 -32.24 -29.31 90.83
CA THR A 512 -31.81 -28.38 89.75
C THR A 512 -30.37 -27.91 89.86
N GLU A 513 -29.49 -28.65 90.54
CA GLU A 513 -28.06 -28.30 90.54
C GLU A 513 -27.48 -28.41 89.12
N PRO A 514 -26.81 -27.36 88.63
CA PRO A 514 -26.27 -27.37 87.28
C PRO A 514 -25.15 -28.39 87.15
N VAL A 515 -25.20 -29.23 86.11
CA VAL A 515 -24.13 -30.17 85.78
C VAL A 515 -23.14 -29.46 84.87
N THR A 516 -21.93 -29.22 85.36
CA THR A 516 -20.89 -28.49 84.62
C THR A 516 -19.67 -29.37 84.33
N ASP A 517 -19.01 -29.11 83.19
CA ASP A 517 -17.76 -29.74 82.75
C ASP A 517 -17.80 -31.28 82.72
N TYR A 518 -18.86 -31.82 82.10
CA TYR A 518 -19.12 -33.24 81.99
C TYR A 518 -18.18 -33.99 81.02
N TYR A 519 -17.23 -33.31 80.38
CA TYR A 519 -16.37 -33.92 79.36
C TYR A 519 -15.48 -35.03 79.93
N GLY A 520 -15.44 -36.18 79.25
CA GLY A 520 -14.59 -37.33 79.58
C GLY A 520 -15.13 -38.22 80.70
N GLN A 521 -16.32 -37.91 81.24
CA GLN A 521 -17.05 -38.81 82.13
C GLN A 521 -17.75 -39.93 81.33
N GLU A 522 -18.15 -41.00 82.00
CA GLU A 522 -18.91 -42.10 81.39
C GLU A 522 -20.26 -41.60 80.85
N ALA A 523 -20.67 -42.06 79.67
CA ALA A 523 -21.84 -41.56 78.91
C ALA A 523 -21.74 -40.12 78.36
N TRP A 524 -20.58 -39.44 78.49
CA TRP A 524 -20.37 -38.06 78.06
C TRP A 524 -19.30 -37.91 76.97
N PRO A 525 -19.26 -36.77 76.23
CA PRO A 525 -18.31 -36.62 75.13
C PRO A 525 -16.89 -36.44 75.62
N ASN A 526 -15.95 -36.93 74.81
CA ASN A 526 -14.56 -36.58 74.98
C ASN A 526 -14.38 -35.07 74.83
N ARG A 527 -13.48 -34.51 75.65
CA ARG A 527 -13.13 -33.08 75.60
C ARG A 527 -12.54 -32.68 74.25
N PHE A 528 -11.81 -33.59 73.61
CA PHE A 528 -11.20 -33.38 72.30
C PHE A 528 -11.93 -34.18 71.22
N ASN A 529 -12.28 -33.53 70.10
CA ASN A 529 -12.83 -34.18 68.91
C ASN A 529 -11.98 -33.87 67.68
N LEU A 530 -11.64 -34.93 66.94
CA LEU A 530 -10.99 -34.87 65.64
C LEU A 530 -12.02 -35.19 64.56
N SER A 531 -12.03 -34.42 63.48
CA SER A 531 -12.94 -34.63 62.35
C SER A 531 -12.22 -34.55 61.00
N ALA A 532 -12.78 -35.23 59.99
CA ALA A 532 -12.43 -35.04 58.59
C ALA A 532 -13.40 -34.04 57.96
N GLU A 533 -12.87 -33.03 57.28
CA GLU A 533 -13.65 -31.87 56.86
C GLU A 533 -13.48 -31.55 55.38
N VAL A 534 -14.54 -31.02 54.78
CA VAL A 534 -14.55 -30.44 53.44
C VAL A 534 -15.37 -29.14 53.47
N GLY A 535 -14.95 -28.16 52.68
CA GLY A 535 -15.71 -26.93 52.51
C GLY A 535 -15.50 -26.24 51.17
N LEU A 536 -16.44 -25.34 50.90
CA LEU A 536 -16.52 -24.53 49.68
C LEU A 536 -16.65 -23.07 50.10
N GLY A 537 -15.95 -22.19 49.39
CA GLY A 537 -15.96 -20.75 49.67
C GLY A 537 -16.13 -19.92 48.40
N MET A 538 -16.82 -18.79 48.50
CA MET A 538 -16.91 -17.78 47.46
C MET A 538 -16.52 -16.42 48.03
N ARG A 539 -15.60 -15.72 47.35
CA ARG A 539 -15.11 -14.41 47.74
C ARG A 539 -15.41 -13.36 46.67
N VAL A 540 -15.89 -12.21 47.11
CA VAL A 540 -16.09 -10.99 46.32
C VAL A 540 -15.53 -9.80 47.10
N GLY A 541 -14.41 -9.25 46.63
CA GLY A 541 -13.68 -8.19 47.34
C GLY A 541 -13.21 -8.68 48.72
N PRO A 542 -13.46 -7.91 49.80
CA PRO A 542 -13.08 -8.31 51.16
C PRO A 542 -14.08 -9.30 51.80
N VAL A 543 -15.19 -9.64 51.15
CA VAL A 543 -16.23 -10.50 51.74
C VAL A 543 -16.11 -11.91 51.19
N GLN A 544 -16.07 -12.91 52.08
CA GLN A 544 -16.04 -14.34 51.73
C GLN A 544 -17.12 -15.10 52.49
N VAL A 545 -17.85 -15.96 51.79
CA VAL A 545 -18.82 -16.89 52.38
C VAL A 545 -18.23 -18.29 52.29
N ASN A 546 -18.23 -19.04 53.39
CA ASN A 546 -17.75 -20.43 53.44
C ASN A 546 -18.84 -21.36 53.97
N ALA A 547 -18.99 -22.52 53.34
CA ALA A 547 -19.80 -23.62 53.82
C ALA A 547 -18.91 -24.84 54.07
N SER A 548 -19.08 -25.52 55.21
CA SER A 548 -18.28 -26.69 55.58
C SER A 548 -19.15 -27.84 56.10
N TYR A 549 -18.63 -29.05 55.91
CA TYR A 549 -19.15 -30.27 56.50
C TYR A 549 -18.01 -31.01 57.18
N SER A 550 -18.23 -31.40 58.44
CA SER A 550 -17.28 -32.15 59.24
C SER A 550 -17.86 -33.51 59.60
N LYS A 551 -17.10 -34.57 59.39
CA LYS A 551 -17.42 -35.93 59.83
C LYS A 551 -16.48 -36.33 60.97
N GLY A 552 -17.02 -36.59 62.14
CA GLY A 552 -16.24 -36.94 63.32
C GLY A 552 -15.47 -38.25 63.14
N LEU A 553 -14.28 -38.29 63.72
CA LEU A 553 -13.39 -39.46 63.74
C LEU A 553 -13.19 -39.97 65.17
N THR A 554 -13.25 -39.09 66.17
CA THR A 554 -13.22 -39.44 67.59
C THR A 554 -14.46 -40.23 67.98
N ASP A 555 -14.26 -41.27 68.79
CA ASP A 555 -15.34 -42.07 69.38
C ASP A 555 -15.70 -41.54 70.78
N HIS A 556 -16.89 -40.96 70.90
CA HIS A 556 -17.45 -40.41 72.13
C HIS A 556 -18.27 -41.51 72.82
N LYS A 557 -17.78 -42.05 73.93
CA LYS A 557 -18.30 -43.29 74.56
C LYS A 557 -19.65 -43.12 75.27
N PHE A 558 -20.68 -42.61 74.58
CA PHE A 558 -22.02 -42.34 75.12
C PHE A 558 -22.74 -43.61 75.57
N TYR A 559 -22.63 -44.68 74.78
CA TYR A 559 -23.38 -45.92 74.96
C TYR A 559 -22.44 -47.12 75.21
N ALA A 560 -21.27 -46.87 75.80
CA ALA A 560 -20.26 -47.90 76.01
C ALA A 560 -20.68 -48.95 77.05
N ASP A 561 -21.62 -48.60 77.93
CA ASP A 561 -22.28 -49.46 78.91
C ASP A 561 -23.40 -50.32 78.29
N GLN A 562 -23.97 -49.91 77.15
CA GLN A 562 -25.11 -50.56 76.52
C GLN A 562 -24.74 -51.54 75.39
N GLY A 563 -23.50 -51.52 74.89
CA GLY A 563 -23.06 -52.43 73.84
C GLY A 563 -21.85 -51.92 73.05
N SER A 564 -21.59 -52.54 71.89
CA SER A 564 -20.49 -52.13 71.01
C SER A 564 -20.93 -51.01 70.06
N PHE A 565 -21.09 -49.81 70.62
CA PHE A 565 -21.48 -48.61 69.88
C PHE A 565 -20.32 -47.64 69.70
N LYS A 566 -20.25 -47.03 68.51
CA LYS A 566 -19.35 -45.93 68.18
C LYS A 566 -20.15 -44.65 67.97
N THR A 567 -19.84 -43.57 68.68
CA THR A 567 -20.50 -42.27 68.49
C THR A 567 -19.51 -41.25 67.97
N VAL A 568 -19.85 -40.59 66.86
CA VAL A 568 -19.02 -39.54 66.25
C VAL A 568 -19.75 -38.21 66.17
N GLN A 569 -19.00 -37.11 66.20
CA GLN A 569 -19.54 -35.76 66.08
C GLN A 569 -19.52 -35.26 64.63
N ASN A 570 -20.68 -35.03 64.02
CA ASN A 570 -20.77 -34.37 62.71
C ASN A 570 -21.15 -32.90 62.84
N LYS A 571 -20.64 -32.07 61.94
CA LYS A 571 -20.98 -30.64 61.88
C LYS A 571 -21.36 -30.17 60.48
N LEU A 572 -22.18 -29.13 60.44
CA LEU A 572 -22.34 -28.26 59.28
C LEU A 572 -22.02 -26.83 59.71
N GLY A 573 -21.25 -26.11 58.91
CA GLY A 573 -20.92 -24.71 59.13
C GLY A 573 -21.29 -23.86 57.92
N LEU A 574 -21.76 -22.64 58.19
CA LEU A 574 -21.91 -21.57 57.21
C LEU A 574 -21.38 -20.28 57.84
N SER A 575 -20.34 -19.69 57.28
CA SER A 575 -19.71 -18.48 57.81
C SER A 575 -19.56 -17.39 56.75
N VAL A 576 -19.58 -16.15 57.24
CA VAL A 576 -19.22 -14.96 56.50
C VAL A 576 -17.95 -14.39 57.11
N SER A 577 -17.01 -14.03 56.24
CA SER A 577 -15.67 -13.62 56.58
C SER A 577 -15.38 -12.26 55.96
N TRP A 578 -14.81 -11.36 56.74
CA TRP A 578 -14.13 -10.18 56.25
C TRP A 578 -12.63 -10.48 56.16
N VAL A 579 -12.09 -10.55 54.95
CA VAL A 579 -10.69 -10.88 54.70
C VAL A 579 -9.87 -9.64 54.33
N PHE A 580 -8.61 -9.63 54.75
CA PHE A 580 -7.70 -8.52 54.62
C PHE A 580 -6.24 -9.00 54.53
N GLY A 581 -5.36 -8.14 54.02
CA GLY A 581 -3.92 -8.36 53.95
C GLY A 581 -3.17 -7.05 54.22
N ALA A 582 -1.89 -7.17 54.60
CA ALA A 582 -1.00 -6.02 54.56
C ALA A 582 -0.66 -5.75 53.08
N ASN A 583 -0.95 -4.52 52.62
CA ASN A 583 -0.40 -4.03 51.34
C ASN A 583 1.11 -3.91 51.43
#